data_AF-A0A520RYQ9-F1
#
_entry.id   AF-A0A520RYQ9-F1
#
_cell.length_a   1.000
_cell.length_b   1.000
_cell.length_c   1.000
_cell.angle_alpha   90.00
_cell.angle_beta   90.00
_cell.angle_gamma   90.00
#
_symmetry.space_group_name_H-M   'P 1'
#
loop_
_entity.id
_entity.type
_entity.pdbx_description
1 polymer ?
#
loop_
_entity_poly.entity_id
_entity_poly.type
_entity_poly.pdbx_seq_one_letter_code
_entity_poly.pdbx_strand_id
1 'polypeptide(L)'
;MILTSLHALIWAWIGAIIMFTLTVSPTVFATLEGTQASAFLRAYFPRLFRYEIAVGLAIIILSVGLSASGETYHYGISVGLVVTLLAYLNLRVIMPKVNLVSDQLIDKPTPQIKKRFGMLHGLSVGFFGINAISLIALFAFG
;
A
#
# COMPACT_ATOMS: atom_id res chain seq x y z
N MET A 1 -3.52 10.51 24.79
CA MET A 1 -4.58 10.09 23.83
C MET A 1 -4.12 10.11 22.38
N ILE A 2 -3.27 11.06 21.95
CA ILE A 2 -2.81 11.13 20.55
C ILE A 2 -1.88 9.95 20.22
N LEU A 3 -0.90 9.65 21.10
CA LEU A 3 0.03 8.53 20.90
C LEU A 3 -0.67 7.17 20.79
N THR A 4 -1.62 6.91 21.69
CA THR A 4 -2.45 5.69 21.64
C THR A 4 -3.27 5.61 20.35
N SER A 5 -3.77 6.75 19.84
CA SER A 5 -4.50 6.80 18.58
C SER A 5 -3.59 6.53 17.38
N LEU A 6 -2.34 7.02 17.42
CA LEU A 6 -1.33 6.76 16.40
C LEU A 6 -0.96 5.27 16.35
N HIS A 7 -0.70 4.65 17.50
CA HIS A 7 -0.43 3.21 17.57
C HIS A 7 -1.62 2.38 17.09
N ALA A 8 -2.84 2.75 17.48
CA ALA A 8 -4.05 2.07 17.01
C ALA A 8 -4.20 2.16 15.48
N LEU A 9 -3.93 3.33 14.89
CA LEU A 9 -3.95 3.53 13.44
C LEU A 9 -2.91 2.66 12.73
N ILE A 10 -1.67 2.64 13.23
CA ILE A 10 -0.57 1.82 12.69
C ILE A 10 -0.97 0.34 12.65
N TRP A 11 -1.43 -0.20 13.79
CA TRP A 11 -1.77 -1.62 13.88
C TRP A 11 -3.06 -1.99 13.14
N ALA A 12 -4.04 -1.09 13.07
CA ALA A 12 -5.23 -1.28 12.24
C ALA A 12 -4.85 -1.41 10.75
N TRP A 13 -3.93 -0.55 10.26
CA TRP A 13 -3.48 -0.61 8.87
C TRP A 13 -2.61 -1.85 8.61
N ILE A 14 -1.68 -2.20 9.51
CA ILE A 14 -0.91 -3.45 9.40
C ILE A 14 -1.84 -4.67 9.36
N GLY A 15 -2.86 -4.70 10.23
CA GLY A 15 -3.88 -5.75 10.22
C GLY A 15 -4.61 -5.85 8.88
N ALA A 16 -4.98 -4.71 8.28
CA ALA A 16 -5.60 -4.68 6.95
C ALA A 16 -4.65 -5.20 5.85
N ILE A 17 -3.37 -4.85 5.90
CA ILE A 17 -2.33 -5.36 4.98
C ILE A 17 -2.21 -6.89 5.10
N ILE A 18 -2.12 -7.41 6.33
CA ILE A 18 -1.99 -8.84 6.60
C ILE A 18 -3.24 -9.59 6.10
N MET A 19 -4.42 -9.11 6.44
CA MET A 19 -5.68 -9.69 5.97
C MET A 19 -5.75 -9.72 4.45
N PHE A 20 -5.44 -8.60 3.78
CA PHE A 20 -5.43 -8.56 2.32
C PHE A 20 -4.43 -9.56 1.72
N THR A 21 -3.23 -9.61 2.26
CA THR A 21 -2.12 -10.42 1.72
C THR A 21 -2.35 -11.92 1.93
N LEU A 22 -2.87 -12.32 3.09
CA LEU A 22 -3.04 -13.72 3.44
C LEU A 22 -4.39 -14.30 3.01
N THR A 23 -5.43 -13.48 2.88
CA THR A 23 -6.77 -13.96 2.56
C THR A 23 -7.24 -13.43 1.20
N VAL A 24 -7.43 -12.11 1.06
CA VAL A 24 -8.10 -11.53 -0.12
C VAL A 24 -7.35 -11.84 -1.41
N SER A 25 -6.04 -11.56 -1.47
CA SER A 25 -5.25 -11.76 -2.68
C SER A 25 -5.18 -13.25 -3.10
N PRO A 26 -4.81 -14.20 -2.22
CA PRO A 26 -4.84 -15.62 -2.55
C PRO A 26 -6.23 -16.13 -2.97
N THR A 27 -7.29 -15.71 -2.27
CA THR A 27 -8.66 -16.13 -2.61
C THR A 27 -9.07 -15.64 -4.00
N VAL A 28 -8.76 -14.38 -4.36
CA VAL A 28 -9.06 -13.83 -5.69
C VAL A 28 -8.40 -14.66 -6.78
N PHE A 29 -7.10 -14.95 -6.65
CA PHE A 29 -6.37 -15.72 -7.66
C PHE A 29 -6.71 -17.22 -7.67
N ALA A 30 -7.24 -17.76 -6.56
CA ALA A 30 -7.69 -19.14 -6.48
C ALA A 30 -9.10 -19.37 -7.05
N THR A 31 -9.96 -18.34 -7.06
CA THR A 31 -11.39 -18.48 -7.36
C THR A 31 -11.84 -17.80 -8.64
N LEU A 32 -11.10 -16.80 -9.14
CA LEU A 32 -11.48 -16.02 -10.32
C LEU A 32 -10.58 -16.32 -11.52
N GLU A 33 -11.18 -16.32 -12.71
CA GLU A 33 -10.42 -16.34 -13.96
C GLU A 33 -9.71 -15.00 -14.20
N GLY A 34 -8.71 -14.97 -15.10
CA GLY A 34 -7.83 -13.81 -15.28
C GLY A 34 -8.55 -12.48 -15.58
N THR A 35 -9.63 -12.51 -16.36
CA THR A 35 -10.45 -11.32 -16.67
C THR A 35 -11.24 -10.82 -15.46
N GLN A 36 -11.83 -11.75 -14.70
CA GLN A 36 -12.58 -11.45 -13.48
C GLN A 36 -11.66 -10.96 -12.35
N ALA A 37 -10.51 -11.60 -12.16
CA ALA A 37 -9.48 -11.18 -11.22
C ALA A 37 -8.97 -9.76 -11.56
N SER A 38 -8.67 -9.49 -12.84
CA SER A 38 -8.27 -8.15 -13.30
C SER A 38 -9.35 -7.10 -13.00
N ALA A 39 -10.62 -7.40 -13.27
CA ALA A 39 -11.73 -6.50 -12.98
C ALA A 39 -11.87 -6.19 -11.48
N PHE A 40 -11.79 -7.22 -10.62
CA PHE A 40 -11.81 -7.05 -9.17
C PHE A 40 -10.65 -6.16 -8.69
N LEU A 41 -9.42 -6.47 -9.11
CA LEU A 41 -8.22 -5.76 -8.65
C LEU A 41 -8.23 -4.28 -9.11
N ARG A 42 -8.76 -4.00 -10.31
CA ARG A 42 -8.96 -2.62 -10.80
C ARG A 42 -9.99 -1.82 -10.00
N ALA A 43 -10.98 -2.49 -9.43
CA ALA A 43 -11.94 -1.83 -8.52
C ALA A 43 -11.36 -1.66 -7.11
N TYR A 44 -10.56 -2.63 -6.66
CA TYR A 44 -10.06 -2.70 -5.29
C TYR A 44 -8.83 -1.79 -5.04
N PHE A 45 -7.77 -1.92 -5.83
CA PHE A 45 -6.50 -1.23 -5.58
C PHE A 45 -6.59 0.31 -5.58
N PRO A 46 -7.37 0.98 -6.43
CA PRO A 46 -7.50 2.43 -6.33
C PRO A 46 -8.05 2.89 -4.99
N ARG A 47 -8.93 2.09 -4.36
CA ARG A 47 -9.46 2.38 -3.03
C ARG A 47 -8.41 2.10 -1.96
N LEU A 48 -7.74 0.94 -2.04
CA LEU A 48 -6.67 0.57 -1.13
C LEU A 48 -5.58 1.65 -1.05
N PHE A 49 -5.03 2.09 -2.19
CA PHE A 49 -3.98 3.10 -2.19
C PHE A 49 -4.47 4.49 -1.74
N ARG A 50 -5.74 4.84 -1.96
CA ARG A 50 -6.32 6.07 -1.39
C ARG A 50 -6.43 5.99 0.13
N TYR A 51 -6.82 4.85 0.68
CA TYR A 51 -6.82 4.64 2.13
C TYR A 51 -5.41 4.67 2.69
N GLU A 52 -4.43 4.09 1.99
CA GLU A 52 -3.03 4.15 2.41
C GLU A 52 -2.48 5.58 2.44
N ILE A 53 -2.80 6.39 1.42
CA ILE A 53 -2.51 7.84 1.41
C ILE A 53 -3.16 8.51 2.61
N ALA A 54 -4.43 8.22 2.90
CA ALA A 54 -5.12 8.81 4.05
C ALA A 54 -4.47 8.42 5.39
N VAL A 55 -4.01 7.16 5.53
CA VAL A 55 -3.25 6.69 6.69
C VAL A 55 -1.93 7.45 6.82
N GLY A 56 -1.16 7.59 5.75
CA GLY A 56 0.09 8.36 5.74
C GLY A 56 -0.12 9.82 6.18
N LEU A 57 -1.15 10.49 5.66
CA LEU A 57 -1.52 11.84 6.05
C LEU A 57 -1.98 11.94 7.51
N ALA A 58 -2.78 10.98 7.98
CA ALA A 58 -3.22 10.93 9.37
C ALA A 58 -2.04 10.75 10.34
N ILE A 59 -1.05 9.93 9.99
CA ILE A 59 0.19 9.78 10.76
C ILE A 59 0.93 11.12 10.85
N ILE A 60 1.04 11.87 9.76
CA ILE A 60 1.66 13.21 9.78
C ILE A 60 0.90 14.13 10.74
N ILE A 61 -0.43 14.20 10.63
CA ILE A 61 -1.27 15.06 11.47
C ILE A 61 -1.11 14.71 12.96
N LEU A 62 -1.19 13.43 13.30
CA LEU A 62 -1.02 12.96 14.68
C LEU A 62 0.39 13.24 15.21
N SER A 63 1.42 13.07 14.37
CA SER A 63 2.81 13.33 14.74
C SER A 63 3.09 14.82 14.97
N VAL A 64 2.48 15.71 14.17
CA VAL A 64 2.50 17.16 14.40
C VAL A 64 1.79 17.50 15.72
N GLY A 65 0.65 16.86 16.00
CA GLY A 65 -0.07 17.02 17.27
C GLY A 65 0.76 16.62 18.49
N LEU A 66 1.47 15.48 18.43
CA LEU A 66 2.38 15.03 19.48
C LEU A 66 3.51 16.05 19.73
N SER A 67 4.14 16.51 18.65
CA SER A 67 5.22 17.50 18.71
C SER A 67 4.74 18.81 19.35
N ALA A 68 3.53 19.27 19.00
CA ALA A 68 2.93 20.48 19.57
C ALA A 68 2.58 20.33 21.06
N SER A 69 2.30 19.10 21.54
CA SER A 69 2.10 18.80 22.95
C SER A 69 3.39 18.56 23.76
N GLY A 70 4.57 18.69 23.13
CA GLY A 70 5.86 18.44 23.77
C GLY A 70 6.22 16.95 23.94
N GLU A 71 5.44 16.05 23.34
CA GLU A 71 5.78 14.63 23.23
C GLU A 71 6.63 14.42 21.96
N THR A 72 7.85 13.92 22.13
CA THR A 72 8.71 13.58 20.99
C THR A 72 8.36 12.19 20.50
N TYR A 73 7.86 12.10 19.27
CA TYR A 73 7.70 10.85 18.53
C TYR A 73 8.53 10.92 17.26
N HIS A 74 9.71 10.32 17.32
CA HIS A 74 10.73 10.46 16.30
C HIS A 74 10.25 9.86 14.98
N TYR A 75 10.62 10.51 13.86
CA TYR A 75 10.38 10.03 12.50
C TYR A 75 8.91 9.95 12.03
N GLY A 76 7.91 10.23 12.87
CA GLY A 76 6.49 10.12 12.50
C GLY A 76 6.10 10.90 11.25
N ILE A 77 6.54 12.16 11.14
CA ILE A 77 6.31 12.99 9.94
C ILE A 77 7.00 12.37 8.72
N SER A 78 8.27 11.98 8.84
CA SER A 78 9.05 11.40 7.73
C SER A 78 8.47 10.09 7.24
N VAL A 79 8.07 9.20 8.14
CA VAL A 79 7.41 7.92 7.80
C VAL A 79 6.06 8.17 7.16
N GLY A 80 5.25 9.09 7.70
CA GLY A 80 3.97 9.46 7.09
C GLY A 80 4.13 10.00 5.65
N LEU A 81 5.19 10.77 5.38
CA LEU A 81 5.53 11.24 4.04
C LEU A 81 5.93 10.08 3.11
N VAL A 82 6.77 9.15 3.57
CA VAL A 82 7.15 7.95 2.80
C VAL A 82 5.92 7.13 2.42
N VAL A 83 5.05 6.84 3.40
CA VAL A 83 3.81 6.08 3.18
C VAL A 83 2.93 6.75 2.14
N THR A 84 2.70 8.06 2.32
CA THR A 84 1.89 8.87 1.40
C THR A 84 2.46 8.87 -0.01
N LEU A 85 3.77 9.10 -0.14
CA LEU A 85 4.44 9.22 -1.45
C LEU A 85 4.41 7.89 -2.21
N LEU A 86 4.79 6.78 -1.56
CA LEU A 86 4.83 5.48 -2.21
C LEU A 86 3.43 5.00 -2.60
N ALA A 87 2.43 5.22 -1.75
CA ALA A 87 1.03 4.92 -2.07
C ALA A 87 0.51 5.79 -3.23
N TYR A 88 0.85 7.08 -3.26
CA TYR A 88 0.51 7.98 -4.35
C TYR A 88 1.15 7.56 -5.68
N LEU A 89 2.44 7.19 -5.67
CA LEU A 89 3.15 6.68 -6.85
C LEU A 89 2.52 5.37 -7.32
N ASN A 90 2.12 4.48 -6.41
CA ASN A 90 1.38 3.28 -6.73
C ASN A 90 0.06 3.62 -7.45
N LEU A 91 -0.75 4.50 -6.86
CA LEU A 91 -2.05 4.90 -7.39
C LEU A 91 -1.96 5.58 -8.77
N ARG A 92 -1.01 6.49 -8.95
CA ARG A 92 -0.99 7.40 -10.11
C ARG A 92 -0.04 6.97 -11.22
N VAL A 93 0.99 6.19 -10.91
CA VAL A 93 2.06 5.88 -11.87
C VAL A 93 2.20 4.38 -12.09
N ILE A 94 2.33 3.58 -11.03
CA ILE A 94 2.65 2.16 -11.16
C ILE A 94 1.42 1.34 -11.56
N MET A 95 0.30 1.50 -10.85
CA MET A 95 -0.93 0.74 -11.10
C MET A 95 -1.48 0.92 -12.53
N PRO A 96 -1.55 2.13 -13.13
CA PRO A 96 -1.95 2.26 -14.54
C PRO A 96 -1.04 1.49 -15.50
N LYS A 97 0.27 1.46 -15.23
CA LYS A 97 1.24 0.70 -16.05
C LYS A 97 1.06 -0.81 -15.86
N VAL A 98 0.82 -1.27 -14.63
CA VAL A 98 0.50 -2.68 -14.35
C VAL A 98 -0.76 -3.10 -15.11
N ASN A 99 -1.82 -2.29 -15.05
CA ASN A 99 -3.07 -2.54 -15.74
C ASN A 99 -2.89 -2.66 -17.26
N LEU A 100 -2.16 -1.72 -17.86
CA LEU A 100 -1.87 -1.77 -19.30
C LEU A 100 -1.15 -3.06 -19.71
N VAL A 101 -0.14 -3.48 -18.94
CA VAL A 101 0.62 -4.70 -19.24
C VAL A 101 -0.20 -5.96 -18.91
N SER A 102 -1.10 -5.89 -17.93
CA SER A 102 -2.06 -6.96 -17.64
C SER A 102 -3.02 -7.18 -18.80
N ASP A 103 -3.49 -6.11 -19.45
CA ASP A 103 -4.38 -6.22 -20.62
C ASP A 103 -3.63 -6.87 -21.80
N GLN A 104 -2.37 -6.51 -21.99
CA GLN A 104 -1.50 -7.14 -23.00
C GLN A 104 -1.26 -8.63 -22.73
N LEU A 105 -1.15 -9.05 -21.46
CA LEU A 105 -1.02 -10.45 -21.08
C LEU A 105 -2.26 -11.28 -21.40
N ILE A 106 -3.44 -10.70 -21.23
CA ILE A 106 -4.71 -11.37 -21.51
C ILE A 106 -4.91 -11.52 -23.03
N ASP A 107 -4.59 -10.50 -23.81
CA ASP A 107 -4.77 -10.51 -25.27
C ASP A 107 -3.73 -11.40 -25.99
N LYS A 108 -2.43 -11.10 -25.82
CA LYS A 108 -1.33 -11.76 -26.57
C LYS A 108 -0.12 -11.99 -25.66
N PRO A 109 -0.14 -13.04 -24.84
CA PRO A 109 0.94 -13.31 -23.90
C PRO A 109 2.26 -13.63 -24.62
N THR A 110 3.32 -12.91 -24.25
CA THR A 110 4.70 -13.21 -24.65
C THR A 110 5.64 -13.23 -23.44
N PRO A 111 6.80 -13.91 -23.50
CA PRO A 111 7.77 -13.91 -22.41
C PRO A 111 8.19 -12.49 -21.98
N GLN A 112 8.32 -11.56 -22.93
CA GLN A 112 8.71 -10.18 -22.69
C GLN A 112 7.62 -9.40 -21.92
N ILE A 113 6.35 -9.57 -22.29
CA ILE A 113 5.21 -8.95 -21.59
C ILE A 113 5.11 -9.53 -20.18
N LYS A 114 5.27 -10.85 -20.01
CA LYS A 114 5.26 -11.51 -18.69
C LYS A 114 6.36 -10.98 -17.77
N LYS A 115 7.58 -10.80 -18.30
CA LYS A 115 8.69 -10.20 -17.54
C LYS A 115 8.37 -8.77 -17.11
N ARG A 116 7.83 -7.96 -18.02
CA ARG A 116 7.45 -6.56 -17.73
C ARG A 116 6.36 -6.48 -16.66
N PHE A 117 5.35 -7.36 -16.74
CA PHE A 117 4.31 -7.45 -15.72
C PHE A 117 4.91 -7.79 -14.36
N GLY A 118 5.73 -8.84 -14.28
CA GLY A 118 6.38 -9.25 -13.03
C GLY A 118 7.20 -8.14 -12.40
N MET A 119 7.94 -7.37 -13.21
CA MET A 119 8.72 -6.22 -12.73
C MET A 119 7.83 -5.09 -12.17
N LEU A 120 6.79 -4.68 -12.90
CA LEU A 120 5.90 -3.60 -12.45
C LEU A 120 5.06 -4.02 -11.24
N HIS A 121 4.56 -5.26 -11.25
CA HIS A 121 3.84 -5.83 -10.13
C HIS A 121 4.73 -5.95 -8.90
N GLY A 122 5.93 -6.50 -9.05
CA GLY A 122 6.93 -6.59 -7.98
C GLY A 122 7.33 -5.23 -7.42
N LEU A 123 7.48 -4.20 -8.26
CA LEU A 123 7.73 -2.83 -7.81
C LEU A 123 6.55 -2.28 -6.97
N SER A 124 5.32 -2.52 -7.41
CA SER A 124 4.11 -2.09 -6.69
C SER A 124 4.00 -2.75 -5.32
N VAL A 125 4.20 -4.06 -5.27
CA VAL A 125 4.24 -4.85 -4.02
C VAL A 125 5.39 -4.40 -3.13
N GLY A 126 6.56 -4.09 -3.72
CA GLY A 126 7.71 -3.57 -2.99
C GLY A 126 7.42 -2.24 -2.29
N PHE A 127 6.76 -1.30 -2.96
CA PHE A 127 6.32 -0.04 -2.35
C PHE A 127 5.36 -0.28 -1.17
N PHE A 128 4.39 -1.17 -1.35
CA PHE A 128 3.45 -1.53 -0.29
C PHE A 128 4.15 -2.21 0.91
N GLY A 129 5.12 -3.08 0.65
CA GLY A 129 5.94 -3.73 1.68
C GLY A 129 6.85 -2.75 2.43
N ILE A 130 7.48 -1.82 1.72
CA ILE A 130 8.29 -0.74 2.34
C ILE A 130 7.42 0.09 3.28
N ASN A 131 6.19 0.41 2.88
CA ASN A 131 5.24 1.11 3.76
C ASN A 131 4.92 0.31 5.02
N ALA A 132 4.60 -0.99 4.90
CA ALA A 132 4.34 -1.85 6.04
C ALA A 132 5.54 -1.89 7.02
N ILE A 133 6.76 -2.08 6.50
CA ILE A 133 7.98 -2.10 7.31
C ILE A 133 8.22 -0.74 7.97
N SER A 134 7.98 0.36 7.25
CA SER A 134 8.14 1.72 7.78
C SER A 134 7.19 2.00 8.94
N LEU A 135 5.96 1.49 8.88
CA LEU A 135 4.98 1.58 9.97
C LEU A 135 5.37 0.75 11.20
N ILE A 136 5.88 -0.47 10.98
CA ILE A 136 6.41 -1.31 12.07
C ILE A 136 7.62 -0.63 12.73
N ALA A 137 8.54 -0.09 11.92
CA ALA A 137 9.71 0.63 12.41
C ALA A 137 9.31 1.89 13.19
N LEU A 138 8.32 2.65 12.71
CA LEU A 138 7.80 3.79 13.43
C LEU A 138 7.23 3.39 14.80
N PHE A 139 6.47 2.30 14.89
CA PHE A 139 5.99 1.81 16.17
C PHE A 139 7.12 1.36 17.11
N ALA A 140 8.15 0.70 16.57
CA ALA A 140 9.24 0.14 17.36
C ALA A 140 10.29 1.16 17.82
N PHE A 141 10.50 2.23 17.06
CA PHE A 141 11.60 3.19 17.24
C PHE A 141 11.17 4.66 17.26
N GLY A 142 9.86 4.93 17.11
CA GLY A 142 9.27 6.27 17.17
C GLY A 142 9.14 6.79 18.59
#